data_AF-A0A420EFJ0-F1
#
_entry.id   AF-A0A420EFJ0-F1
#
_cell.length_a   1.000
_cell.length_b   1.000
_cell.length_c   1.000
_cell.angle_alpha   90.00
_cell.angle_beta   90.00
_cell.angle_gamma   90.00
#
_symmetry.space_group_name_H-M   'P 1'
#
loop_
_entity.id
_entity.type
_entity.pdbx_description
1 polymer ?
#
loop_
_entity_poly.entity_id
_entity_poly.type
_entity_poly.pdbx_seq_one_letter_code
_entity_poly.pdbx_strand_id
1 'polypeptide(L)'
;MAYKTWIFISETTQTFFMTTHVNFEGMTIKAIQRDILTWNRQEDLQSELDALSAASDFRVEYDEVKNVDDLHDIKARYVKSGYACLNRRIVLTKNNKSV
;
A
#
# COMPACT_ATOMS: atom_id res chain seq x y z
N MET A 1 1.45 14.58 -15.04
CA MET A 1 1.40 13.13 -15.32
C MET A 1 0.83 12.47 -14.07
N ALA A 2 -0.20 11.63 -14.20
CA ALA A 2 -0.81 10.93 -13.07
C ALA A 2 -0.12 9.57 -12.85
N TYR A 3 -0.07 9.12 -11.60
CA TYR A 3 0.51 7.86 -11.15
C TYR A 3 -0.57 7.04 -10.45
N LYS A 4 -0.60 5.75 -10.77
CA LYS A 4 -1.44 4.78 -10.09
C LYS A 4 -0.92 4.57 -8.66
N THR A 5 -1.80 4.74 -7.68
CA THR A 5 -1.53 4.43 -6.27
C THR A 5 -2.44 3.30 -5.83
N TRP A 6 -1.83 2.26 -5.29
CA TRP A 6 -2.52 1.11 -4.72
C TRP A 6 -2.53 1.25 -3.20
N ILE A 7 -3.69 1.08 -2.59
CA ILE A 7 -3.88 1.25 -1.15
C ILE A 7 -4.41 -0.06 -0.59
N PHE A 8 -3.63 -0.69 0.27
CA PHE A 8 -3.97 -1.92 0.95
C PHE A 8 -4.46 -1.59 2.34
N ILE A 9 -5.58 -2.16 2.76
CA ILE A 9 -6.26 -1.77 4.00
C ILE A 9 -6.83 -3.02 4.68
N SER A 10 -6.85 -3.01 6.00
CA SER A 10 -7.59 -3.98 6.82
C SER A 10 -8.18 -3.28 8.04
N GLU A 11 -9.44 -3.57 8.33
CA GLU A 11 -10.13 -3.21 9.57
C GLU A 11 -9.61 -4.06 10.74
N THR A 12 -9.33 -5.34 10.49
CA THR A 12 -8.82 -6.28 11.50
C THR A 12 -7.54 -5.77 12.16
N THR A 13 -6.59 -5.29 11.37
CA THR A 13 -5.33 -4.72 11.89
C THR A 13 -5.42 -3.22 12.14
N GLN A 14 -6.51 -2.56 11.71
CA GLN A 14 -6.63 -1.10 11.65
C GLN A 14 -5.42 -0.43 10.98
N THR A 15 -4.89 -1.03 9.92
CA THR A 15 -3.70 -0.51 9.22
C THR A 15 -3.94 -0.34 7.73
N PHE A 16 -3.14 0.52 7.11
CA PHE A 16 -3.09 0.67 5.68
C PHE A 16 -1.65 0.86 5.17
N PHE A 17 -1.43 0.43 3.93
CA PHE A 17 -0.19 0.61 3.20
C PHE A 17 -0.49 1.10 1.79
N MET A 18 0.24 2.09 1.29
CA MET A 18 0.09 2.62 -0.07
C MET A 18 1.37 2.45 -0.89
N THR A 19 1.26 2.21 -2.20
CA THR A 19 2.41 2.13 -3.08
C THR A 19 2.11 2.59 -4.50
N THR A 20 3.08 3.28 -5.09
CA THR A 20 3.10 3.62 -6.53
C THR A 20 4.16 2.82 -7.29
N HIS A 21 4.88 1.93 -6.62
CA HIS A 21 6.10 1.29 -7.13
C HIS A 21 5.85 -0.01 -7.91
N VAL A 22 4.66 -0.60 -7.72
CA VAL A 22 4.28 -1.88 -8.28
C VAL A 22 2.90 -1.71 -8.90
N ASN A 23 2.70 -2.29 -10.07
CA ASN A 23 1.39 -2.31 -10.72
C ASN A 23 0.68 -3.63 -10.38
N PHE A 24 -0.54 -3.54 -9.87
CA PHE A 24 -1.39 -4.69 -9.53
C PHE A 24 -2.61 -4.80 -10.44
N GLU A 25 -2.66 -4.04 -11.52
CA GLU A 25 -3.76 -4.07 -12.47
C GLU A 25 -3.93 -5.48 -13.05
N GLY A 26 -5.16 -6.01 -12.96
CA GLY A 26 -5.48 -7.37 -13.41
C GLY A 26 -5.06 -8.48 -12.43
N MET A 27 -4.41 -8.17 -11.31
CA MET A 27 -4.08 -9.17 -10.28
C MET A 27 -5.28 -9.44 -9.38
N THR A 28 -5.43 -10.70 -8.97
CA THR A 28 -6.41 -11.08 -7.94
C THR A 28 -5.87 -10.72 -6.54
N ILE A 29 -6.76 -10.53 -5.56
CA ILE A 29 -6.37 -10.28 -4.16
C ILE A 29 -5.36 -11.31 -3.66
N LYS A 30 -5.60 -12.62 -3.91
CA LYS A 30 -4.68 -13.69 -3.52
C LYS A 30 -3.31 -13.61 -4.21
N ALA A 31 -3.23 -13.07 -5.41
CA ALA A 31 -1.95 -12.83 -6.08
C ALA A 31 -1.21 -11.65 -5.45
N ILE A 32 -1.92 -10.58 -5.10
CA ILE A 32 -1.35 -9.40 -4.41
C ILE A 32 -0.83 -9.80 -3.03
N GLN A 33 -1.62 -10.53 -2.24
CA GLN A 33 -1.20 -11.04 -0.92
C GLN A 33 0.10 -11.84 -1.02
N ARG A 34 0.20 -12.74 -2.00
CA ARG A 34 1.44 -13.52 -2.24
C ARG A 34 2.62 -12.65 -2.67
N ASP A 35 2.39 -11.61 -3.48
CA ASP A 35 3.44 -10.69 -3.92
C ASP A 35 4.03 -9.90 -2.74
N ILE A 36 3.18 -9.42 -1.82
CA ILE A 36 3.61 -8.68 -0.63
C ILE A 36 4.60 -9.47 0.22
N LEU A 37 4.38 -10.79 0.38
CA LEU A 37 5.27 -11.68 1.13
C LEU A 37 6.68 -11.81 0.51
N THR A 38 6.84 -11.46 -0.77
CA THR A 38 8.14 -11.50 -1.46
C THR A 38 8.94 -10.21 -1.30
N TRP A 39 8.34 -9.18 -0.70
CA TRP A 39 8.99 -7.90 -0.52
C TRP A 39 10.09 -8.01 0.55
N ASN A 40 11.31 -7.63 0.21
CA ASN A 40 12.40 -7.60 1.17
C ASN A 40 12.40 -6.25 1.91
N ARG A 41 11.82 -6.22 3.12
CA ARG A 41 11.76 -5.03 3.99
C ARG A 41 12.42 -5.31 5.35
N GLN A 42 12.54 -4.26 6.16
CA GLN A 42 12.95 -4.43 7.56
C GLN A 42 11.94 -5.30 8.30
N GLU A 43 12.42 -6.10 9.24
CA GLU A 43 11.67 -7.18 9.90
C GLU A 43 10.40 -6.71 10.63
N ASP A 44 10.48 -5.55 11.28
CA ASP A 44 9.35 -4.88 11.96
C ASP A 44 8.25 -4.53 10.97
N LEU A 45 8.62 -3.85 9.88
CA LEU A 45 7.69 -3.43 8.84
C LEU A 45 7.14 -4.61 8.03
N GLN A 46 7.97 -5.65 7.81
CA GLN A 46 7.53 -6.85 7.10
C GLN A 46 6.47 -7.57 7.92
N SER A 47 6.66 -7.70 9.23
CA SER A 47 5.69 -8.35 10.12
C SER A 47 4.32 -7.65 10.11
N GLU A 48 4.30 -6.31 10.12
CA GLU A 48 3.05 -5.54 10.03
C GLU A 48 2.36 -5.67 8.67
N LEU A 49 3.14 -5.70 7.58
CA LEU A 49 2.61 -5.89 6.22
C LEU A 49 2.10 -7.31 5.99
N ASP A 50 2.79 -8.31 6.53
CA ASP A 50 2.37 -9.71 6.50
C ASP A 50 1.04 -9.85 7.25
N ALA A 51 0.93 -9.27 8.44
CA ALA A 51 -0.31 -9.25 9.22
C ALA A 51 -1.47 -8.58 8.47
N LEU A 52 -1.23 -7.42 7.84
CA LEU A 52 -2.22 -6.74 7.01
C LEU A 52 -2.62 -7.61 5.81
N SER A 53 -1.66 -8.20 5.11
CA SER A 53 -1.93 -9.03 3.93
C SER A 53 -2.64 -10.34 4.25
N ALA A 54 -2.39 -10.92 5.42
CA ALA A 54 -3.02 -12.16 5.88
C ALA A 54 -4.42 -11.95 6.46
N ALA A 55 -4.84 -10.70 6.70
CA ALA A 55 -6.15 -10.39 7.24
C ALA A 55 -7.28 -10.85 6.30
N SER A 56 -8.35 -11.41 6.88
CA SER A 56 -9.48 -11.95 6.11
C SER A 56 -10.28 -10.87 5.38
N ASP A 57 -10.17 -9.63 5.83
CA ASP A 57 -10.82 -8.43 5.31
C ASP A 57 -9.88 -7.55 4.48
N PHE A 58 -8.71 -8.09 4.09
CA PHE A 58 -7.76 -7.38 3.24
C PHE A 58 -8.46 -6.87 1.97
N ARG A 59 -8.46 -5.55 1.80
CA ARG A 59 -9.02 -4.86 0.65
C ARG A 59 -7.94 -4.05 -0.07
N VAL A 60 -8.13 -3.92 -1.38
CA VAL A 60 -7.28 -3.11 -2.25
C VAL A 60 -8.13 -2.02 -2.87
N GLU A 61 -7.72 -0.78 -2.64
CA GLU A 61 -8.27 0.40 -3.28
C GLU A 61 -7.26 1.00 -4.25
N TYR A 62 -7.77 1.84 -5.15
CA TYR A 62 -7.02 2.51 -6.19
C TYR A 62 -7.29 4.01 -6.14
N ASP A 63 -6.23 4.80 -6.31
CA ASP A 63 -6.31 6.25 -6.47
C ASP A 63 -5.29 6.72 -7.52
N GLU A 64 -5.47 7.94 -8.02
CA GLU A 64 -4.55 8.60 -8.94
C GLU A 64 -3.92 9.83 -8.29
N VAL A 65 -2.60 9.85 -8.24
CA VAL A 65 -1.83 10.96 -7.66
C VAL A 65 -0.99 11.63 -8.73
N LYS A 66 -0.77 12.92 -8.61
CA LYS A 66 0.08 13.73 -9.50
C LYS A 66 1.36 14.19 -8.81
N ASN A 67 1.33 14.34 -7.50
CA ASN A 67 2.43 14.80 -6.68
C ASN A 67 2.49 14.06 -5.33
N VAL A 68 3.45 14.41 -4.48
CA VAL A 68 3.62 13.80 -3.15
C VAL A 68 2.56 14.28 -2.16
N ASP A 69 2.04 15.50 -2.33
CA ASP A 69 1.00 16.05 -1.45
C ASP A 69 -0.30 15.25 -1.58
N ASP A 70 -0.65 14.80 -2.78
CA ASP A 70 -1.81 13.92 -3.00
C ASP A 70 -1.67 12.61 -2.19
N LEU A 71 -0.46 12.05 -2.06
CA LEU A 71 -0.22 10.86 -1.22
C LEU A 71 -0.39 11.18 0.29
N HIS A 72 0.03 12.38 0.70
CA HIS A 72 -0.20 12.86 2.07
C HIS A 72 -1.69 13.05 2.36
N ASP A 73 -2.46 13.52 1.38
CA ASP A 73 -3.91 13.64 1.49
C ASP A 73 -4.57 12.27 1.66
N ILE A 74 -4.16 11.26 0.87
CA ILE A 74 -4.64 9.88 1.05
C ILE A 74 -4.32 9.40 2.48
N LYS A 75 -3.07 9.59 2.94
CA LYS A 75 -2.69 9.23 4.31
C LYS A 75 -3.57 9.93 5.35
N ALA A 76 -3.82 11.23 5.19
CA ALA A 76 -4.62 12.01 6.12
C ALA A 76 -6.06 11.49 6.21
N ARG A 77 -6.66 11.06 5.08
CA ARG A 77 -8.01 10.47 5.07
C ARG A 77 -8.08 9.22 5.95
N TYR A 78 -7.13 8.30 5.79
CA TYR A 78 -7.11 7.06 6.57
C TYR A 78 -6.74 7.27 8.02
N VAL A 79 -5.75 8.11 8.31
CA VAL A 79 -5.38 8.44 9.69
C VAL A 79 -6.56 9.08 10.44
N LYS A 80 -7.32 9.97 9.77
CA LYS A 80 -8.54 10.56 10.36
C LYS A 80 -9.62 9.52 10.67
N SER A 81 -9.69 8.45 9.87
CA SER A 81 -10.59 7.31 10.09
C SER A 81 -10.06 6.28 11.11
N GLY A 82 -8.88 6.52 11.70
CA GLY A 82 -8.32 5.70 12.78
C GLY A 82 -7.31 4.64 12.33
N TYR A 83 -6.93 4.59 11.05
CA TYR A 83 -5.95 3.59 10.58
C TYR A 83 -4.51 4.04 10.79
N ALA A 84 -3.64 3.11 11.15
CA ALA A 84 -2.19 3.32 11.19
C ALA A 84 -1.57 3.15 9.79
N CYS A 85 -0.69 4.07 9.41
CA CYS A 85 0.00 4.06 8.13
C CYS A 85 1.31 3.29 8.22
N LEU A 86 1.43 2.18 7.49
CA LEU A 86 2.64 1.34 7.45
C LEU A 86 3.73 1.91 6.51
N ASN A 87 3.45 2.99 5.78
CA ASN A 87 4.46 3.65 4.97
C ASN A 87 5.48 4.39 5.84
N ARG A 88 6.69 3.82 5.98
CA ARG A 88 7.80 4.51 6.66
C ARG A 88 8.17 5.85 6.00
N ARG A 89 8.10 5.90 4.67
CA ARG A 89 8.28 7.13 3.89
C ARG A 89 7.24 7.18 2.77
N ILE A 90 6.60 8.33 2.61
CA ILE A 90 5.78 8.61 1.44
C ILE A 90 6.69 9.22 0.38
N VAL A 91 6.84 8.51 -0.72
CA VAL A 91 7.62 8.96 -1.88
C VAL A 91 6.83 8.63 -3.13
N LEU A 92 6.87 9.56 -4.09
CA LEU A 92 6.35 9.32 -5.42
C LEU A 92 7.49 8.75 -6.26
N THR A 93 7.55 7.43 -6.35
CA THR A 93 8.54 6.78 -7.22
C THR A 93 7.83 6.33 -8.49
N LYS A 94 8.34 6.76 -9.65
CA LYS A 94 7.99 6.15 -10.95
C LYS A 94 8.29 4.66 -10.90
N ASN A 95 7.46 3.84 -11.55
CA ASN A 95 7.80 2.45 -11.89
C ASN A 95 9.10 2.44 -12.70
N ASN A 96 10.25 2.47 -12.02
CA ASN A 96 11.58 2.46 -12.61
C ASN A 96 12.23 1.08 -12.52
N LYS A 97 11.51 0.03 -12.13
CA LYS A 97 11.98 -1.33 -12.37
C LYS A 97 11.61 -1.76 -13.79
N SER A 98 12.30 -1.17 -14.74
CA SER A 98 12.85 -1.96 -15.84
C SER A 98 13.99 -2.77 -15.23
N VAL A 99 13.68 -3.95 -14.71
CA VAL A 99 14.67 -5.03 -14.53
C VAL A 99 14.22 -6.16 -15.42
#